data_AF-A0A9E5J1D6-F1
#
_entry.id   AF-A0A9E5J1D6-F1
#
_cell.length_a   1.000
_cell.length_b   1.000
_cell.length_c   1.000
_cell.angle_alpha   90.00
_cell.angle_beta   90.00
_cell.angle_gamma   90.00
#
_symmetry.space_group_name_H-M   'P 1'
#
loop_
_entity.id
_entity.type
_entity.pdbx_description
1 polymer ?
#
loop_
_entity_poly.entity_id
_entity_poly.type
_entity_poly.pdbx_seq_one_letter_code
_entity_poly.pdbx_strand_id
1 'polypeptide(L)'
;LTVSGVSDLGANVNTSGIQTYTGAVTLSGGDRTLTGSTITTNGTIVGGGNSLTITGNAVFGDGTADTITGVNILSVSGNTTIHTNTITTTGTQTYGDNATSDTITLGNGTTLTTTNSQITFNGIVNSEGLETNNLTLSVGTSEVEFNGAVGGSRTLGSIAITGALDLNAAITNASSLTVSGVSDLGANVTTSGIQTYTGAVTLSGGNRTLTTTDSQITFGGTVNSEAGQTRALTLSVGSSEVEFNGVVGGSVGLGAIAITGALDLNAAITNASSLSVSTTSDLGADVTTSGTQTYTGAVVLSINPVLTTTSNTITFSSTVNAVDATDRDLTFATGTGTATFTGAVGTTNNLGTITNASGQQLTFSDAVTATTIANNGILLFNATSNKTVSSNITKTGTTTIQVINSANGAPGIITLSGNITAGTITIGTTEKSGSALFNGTVTGVNIINVVGGDASGENSLGNFANTVWVTGISLDNNTGTASVIFSGTDKTIVGTINGAGAGEGIITVSGANNTFYSTIGNSNRPAQLIINGATTFNADVQTASITTTAAISNGTILDVSGASSIGADITTSGTQNVTALVMVPPALIATL
;
A
#
# COMPACT_ATOMS: atom_id res chain seq x y z
N LEU A 1 -19.74 -12.27 60.46
CA LEU A 1 -20.66 -13.42 60.43
C LEU A 1 -19.92 -14.58 59.79
N THR A 2 -19.90 -15.75 60.44
CA THR A 2 -19.35 -16.97 59.84
C THR A 2 -20.41 -18.05 59.93
N VAL A 3 -20.79 -18.61 58.78
CA VAL A 3 -21.74 -19.71 58.67
C VAL A 3 -20.99 -20.91 58.10
N SER A 4 -21.11 -22.04 58.80
CA SER A 4 -20.49 -23.30 58.41
C SER A 4 -21.55 -24.30 57.96
N GLY A 5 -21.21 -25.10 56.95
CA GLY A 5 -22.16 -26.04 56.33
C GLY A 5 -23.10 -25.39 55.32
N VAL A 6 -24.13 -26.14 54.90
CA VAL A 6 -25.11 -25.69 53.91
C VAL A 6 -25.99 -24.58 54.51
N SER A 7 -26.18 -23.50 53.77
CA SER A 7 -26.96 -22.33 54.16
C SER A 7 -28.14 -22.11 53.21
N ASP A 8 -29.31 -21.82 53.75
CA ASP A 8 -30.48 -21.34 52.98
C ASP A 8 -30.79 -19.90 53.40
N LEU A 9 -30.59 -18.96 52.47
CA LEU A 9 -30.81 -17.53 52.67
C LEU A 9 -32.23 -17.17 52.26
N GLY A 10 -33.14 -17.25 53.22
CA GLY A 10 -34.55 -16.85 53.08
C GLY A 10 -34.83 -15.35 53.27
N ALA A 11 -33.81 -14.55 53.58
CA ALA A 11 -33.90 -13.10 53.77
C ALA A 11 -32.54 -12.41 53.52
N ASN A 12 -32.56 -11.08 53.44
CA ASN A 12 -31.35 -10.26 53.33
C ASN A 12 -30.47 -10.39 54.60
N VAL A 13 -29.15 -10.26 54.42
CA VAL A 13 -28.18 -10.30 55.53
C VAL A 13 -27.37 -9.01 55.55
N ASN A 14 -27.58 -8.21 56.59
CA ASN A 14 -26.88 -6.94 56.78
C ASN A 14 -25.95 -7.01 58.00
N THR A 15 -24.66 -6.81 57.76
CA THR A 15 -23.61 -6.74 58.78
C THR A 15 -22.68 -5.57 58.49
N SER A 16 -21.98 -5.04 59.49
CA SER A 16 -20.96 -4.01 59.27
C SER A 16 -19.57 -4.56 58.91
N GLY A 17 -19.34 -5.87 59.07
CA GLY A 17 -18.04 -6.51 58.89
C GLY A 17 -18.07 -7.63 57.85
N ILE A 18 -17.13 -8.57 57.98
CA ILE A 18 -16.98 -9.70 57.06
C ILE A 18 -18.13 -10.70 57.23
N GLN A 19 -18.63 -11.24 56.11
CA GLN A 19 -19.49 -12.41 56.05
C GLN A 19 -18.73 -13.56 55.39
N THR A 20 -18.70 -14.73 56.00
CA THR A 20 -18.05 -15.92 55.44
C THR A 20 -19.01 -17.10 55.49
N TYR A 21 -19.30 -17.68 54.34
CA TYR A 21 -20.11 -18.87 54.17
C TYR A 21 -19.20 -19.98 53.64
N THR A 22 -18.89 -20.99 54.46
CA THR A 22 -17.90 -22.03 54.11
C THR A 22 -18.51 -23.29 53.50
N GLY A 23 -19.82 -23.32 53.29
CA GLY A 23 -20.53 -24.39 52.58
C GLY A 23 -21.48 -23.81 51.54
N ALA A 24 -22.20 -24.70 50.84
CA ALA A 24 -23.10 -24.29 49.77
C ALA A 24 -24.21 -23.34 50.28
N VAL A 25 -24.55 -22.34 49.46
CA VAL A 25 -25.56 -21.32 49.75
C VAL A 25 -26.72 -21.46 48.76
N THR A 26 -27.95 -21.54 49.24
CA THR A 26 -29.16 -21.46 48.42
C THR A 26 -29.87 -20.14 48.69
N LEU A 27 -30.37 -19.46 47.66
CA LEU A 27 -31.24 -18.30 47.81
C LEU A 27 -32.69 -18.76 47.72
N SER A 28 -33.49 -18.47 48.75
CA SER A 28 -34.92 -18.82 48.78
C SER A 28 -35.78 -17.61 49.11
N GLY A 29 -37.07 -17.66 48.74
CA GLY A 29 -38.04 -16.63 49.12
C GLY A 29 -37.84 -15.25 48.47
N GLY A 30 -37.16 -15.16 47.33
CA GLY A 30 -36.99 -13.94 46.52
C GLY A 30 -35.54 -13.45 46.41
N ASP A 31 -35.35 -12.31 45.75
CA ASP A 31 -34.05 -11.64 45.58
C ASP A 31 -33.38 -11.30 46.91
N ARG A 32 -32.07 -11.53 47.03
CA ARG A 32 -31.29 -11.36 48.26
C ARG A 32 -30.24 -10.26 48.14
N THR A 33 -30.16 -9.42 49.16
CA THR A 33 -29.08 -8.46 49.36
C THR A 33 -28.22 -8.86 50.55
N LEU A 34 -26.91 -8.95 50.33
CA LEU A 34 -25.89 -9.14 51.38
C LEU A 34 -25.10 -7.84 51.52
N THR A 35 -25.11 -7.25 52.71
CA THR A 35 -24.37 -6.01 53.02
C THR A 35 -23.29 -6.30 54.06
N GLY A 36 -22.05 -5.93 53.76
CA GLY A 36 -20.89 -6.17 54.61
C GLY A 36 -19.62 -5.58 54.02
N SER A 37 -18.52 -5.62 54.76
CA SER A 37 -17.24 -5.15 54.24
C SER A 37 -16.68 -6.10 53.17
N THR A 38 -16.83 -7.40 53.37
CA THR A 38 -16.47 -8.46 52.41
C THR A 38 -17.35 -9.68 52.62
N ILE A 39 -17.91 -10.20 51.55
CA ILE A 39 -18.77 -11.37 51.54
C ILE A 39 -18.00 -12.49 50.83
N THR A 40 -17.70 -13.55 51.55
CA THR A 40 -16.93 -14.70 51.07
C THR A 40 -17.81 -15.93 51.03
N THR A 41 -17.85 -16.62 49.89
CA THR A 41 -18.59 -17.88 49.73
C THR A 41 -17.68 -18.96 49.19
N ASN A 42 -17.30 -19.93 50.03
CA ASN A 42 -16.44 -21.06 49.67
C ASN A 42 -17.31 -22.29 49.40
N GLY A 43 -18.02 -22.26 48.29
CA GLY A 43 -18.97 -23.29 47.92
C GLY A 43 -19.83 -22.90 46.73
N THR A 44 -20.73 -23.79 46.35
CA THR A 44 -21.75 -23.48 45.33
C THR A 44 -22.78 -22.49 45.85
N ILE A 45 -23.09 -21.46 45.07
CA ILE A 45 -24.30 -20.62 45.24
C ILE A 45 -25.36 -21.09 44.24
N VAL A 46 -26.55 -21.44 44.74
CA VAL A 46 -27.73 -21.76 43.94
C VAL A 46 -28.78 -20.66 44.12
N GLY A 47 -29.03 -19.88 43.08
CA GLY A 47 -29.94 -18.74 43.13
C GLY A 47 -31.43 -19.09 43.11
N GLY A 48 -31.82 -20.26 42.60
CA GLY A 48 -33.23 -20.67 42.50
C GLY A 48 -34.11 -19.74 41.64
N GLY A 49 -33.50 -18.99 40.72
CA GLY A 49 -34.15 -17.94 39.92
C GLY A 49 -34.15 -16.55 40.57
N ASN A 50 -33.59 -16.41 41.78
CA ASN A 50 -33.52 -15.15 42.50
C ASN A 50 -32.23 -14.39 42.17
N SER A 51 -32.27 -13.07 42.31
CA SER A 51 -31.12 -12.17 42.16
C SER A 51 -30.28 -12.12 43.44
N LEU A 52 -28.98 -11.90 43.29
CA LEU A 52 -28.03 -11.70 44.38
C LEU A 52 -27.34 -10.34 44.22
N THR A 53 -27.56 -9.46 45.19
CA THR A 53 -26.86 -8.18 45.29
C THR A 53 -25.90 -8.21 46.48
N ILE A 54 -24.63 -7.91 46.25
CA ILE A 54 -23.61 -7.73 47.28
C ILE A 54 -23.25 -6.25 47.35
N THR A 55 -23.58 -5.63 48.48
CA THR A 55 -23.15 -4.26 48.82
C THR A 55 -21.89 -4.36 49.68
N GLY A 56 -20.74 -4.24 49.02
CA GLY A 56 -19.42 -4.49 49.60
C GLY A 56 -18.52 -5.29 48.65
N ASN A 57 -17.38 -5.75 49.16
CA ASN A 57 -16.50 -6.63 48.40
C ASN A 57 -17.05 -8.06 48.35
N ALA A 58 -16.72 -8.82 47.31
CA ALA A 58 -17.05 -10.23 47.18
C ALA A 58 -15.80 -11.09 46.98
N VAL A 59 -15.81 -12.28 47.55
CA VAL A 59 -14.86 -13.36 47.24
C VAL A 59 -15.68 -14.60 46.92
N PHE A 60 -15.70 -14.97 45.64
CA PHE A 60 -16.40 -16.15 45.15
C PHE A 60 -15.43 -17.32 45.04
N GLY A 61 -15.61 -18.27 45.93
CA GLY A 61 -14.86 -19.52 46.01
C GLY A 61 -13.51 -19.41 46.73
N ASP A 62 -12.99 -20.59 47.05
CA ASP A 62 -11.59 -20.84 47.40
C ASP A 62 -10.92 -21.85 46.45
N GLY A 63 -11.65 -22.35 45.45
CA GLY A 63 -11.09 -23.17 44.39
C GLY A 63 -12.03 -23.41 43.22
N THR A 64 -11.55 -24.24 42.28
CA THR A 64 -12.20 -24.50 40.99
C THR A 64 -13.49 -25.33 41.08
N ALA A 65 -13.75 -25.97 42.22
CA ALA A 65 -14.97 -26.74 42.48
C ALA A 65 -16.19 -25.85 42.82
N ASP A 66 -15.95 -24.58 43.15
CA ASP A 66 -16.99 -23.62 43.48
C ASP A 66 -17.66 -23.06 42.23
N THR A 67 -18.96 -22.77 42.34
CA THR A 67 -19.77 -22.28 41.21
C THR A 67 -20.89 -21.35 41.69
N ILE A 68 -21.38 -20.50 40.79
CA ILE A 68 -22.63 -19.76 40.97
C ILE A 68 -23.58 -20.16 39.86
N THR A 69 -24.78 -20.62 40.20
CA THR A 69 -25.77 -21.10 39.23
C THR A 69 -27.18 -20.69 39.60
N GLY A 70 -28.07 -20.57 38.61
CA GLY A 70 -29.49 -20.28 38.83
C GLY A 70 -29.76 -18.92 39.47
N VAL A 71 -28.80 -18.00 39.48
CA VAL A 71 -29.00 -16.61 39.90
C VAL A 71 -29.59 -15.82 38.73
N ASN A 72 -30.57 -14.96 38.98
CA ASN A 72 -31.10 -14.08 37.93
C ASN A 72 -30.13 -12.94 37.64
N ILE A 73 -30.03 -11.96 38.52
CA ILE A 73 -29.04 -10.88 38.42
C ILE A 73 -27.97 -11.08 39.49
N LEU A 74 -26.70 -10.96 39.13
CA LEU A 74 -25.59 -10.88 40.08
C LEU A 74 -24.99 -9.48 40.04
N SER A 75 -24.99 -8.79 41.18
CA SER A 75 -24.41 -7.44 41.28
C SER A 75 -23.50 -7.36 42.50
N VAL A 76 -22.26 -6.90 42.30
CA VAL A 76 -21.29 -6.62 43.37
C VAL A 76 -20.86 -5.17 43.26
N SER A 77 -21.01 -4.38 44.31
CA SER A 77 -20.66 -2.95 44.27
C SER A 77 -19.17 -2.67 44.47
N GLY A 78 -18.44 -3.54 45.19
CA GLY A 78 -17.02 -3.33 45.50
C GLY A 78 -16.07 -4.27 44.76
N ASN A 79 -14.88 -4.45 45.34
CA ASN A 79 -13.86 -5.36 44.81
C ASN A 79 -14.40 -6.79 44.75
N THR A 80 -14.11 -7.49 43.66
CA THR A 80 -14.52 -8.89 43.46
C THR A 80 -13.28 -9.75 43.27
N THR A 81 -13.15 -10.83 44.03
CA THR A 81 -12.19 -11.91 43.74
C THR A 81 -12.96 -13.14 43.31
N ILE A 82 -12.56 -13.76 42.19
CA ILE A 82 -13.21 -14.94 41.62
C ILE A 82 -12.21 -16.08 41.58
N HIS A 83 -12.35 -17.04 42.49
CA HIS A 83 -11.64 -18.32 42.48
C HIS A 83 -12.47 -19.45 41.86
N THR A 84 -13.77 -19.23 41.65
CA THR A 84 -14.65 -20.21 41.00
C THR A 84 -14.30 -20.38 39.52
N ASN A 85 -14.50 -21.57 38.96
CA ASN A 85 -14.37 -21.76 37.51
C ASN A 85 -15.52 -21.15 36.71
N THR A 86 -16.73 -21.14 37.27
CA THR A 86 -17.93 -20.75 36.52
C THR A 86 -18.91 -19.93 37.34
N ILE A 87 -19.40 -18.84 36.75
CA ILE A 87 -20.55 -18.06 37.24
C ILE A 87 -21.58 -18.00 36.12
N THR A 88 -22.75 -18.59 36.35
CA THR A 88 -23.87 -18.63 35.40
C THR A 88 -25.10 -17.95 35.97
N THR A 89 -25.58 -16.93 35.25
CA THR A 89 -26.80 -16.19 35.56
C THR A 89 -27.79 -16.26 34.39
N THR A 90 -29.08 -16.03 34.65
CA THR A 90 -30.06 -15.84 33.55
C THR A 90 -30.13 -14.39 33.08
N GLY A 91 -29.95 -13.45 33.99
CA GLY A 91 -29.89 -12.01 33.77
C GLY A 91 -28.45 -11.47 33.83
N THR A 92 -28.34 -10.17 34.12
CA THR A 92 -27.07 -9.42 34.06
C THR A 92 -26.08 -9.83 35.15
N GLN A 93 -24.80 -9.59 34.86
CA GLN A 93 -23.73 -9.62 35.87
C GLN A 93 -23.05 -8.25 35.91
N THR A 94 -22.87 -7.70 37.11
CA THR A 94 -22.20 -6.41 37.30
C THR A 94 -21.17 -6.53 38.41
N TYR A 95 -19.94 -6.11 38.11
CA TYR A 95 -18.82 -6.18 39.04
C TYR A 95 -18.18 -4.80 39.24
N GLY A 96 -18.20 -4.32 40.49
CA GLY A 96 -17.77 -2.98 40.87
C GLY A 96 -18.81 -1.90 40.56
N ASP A 97 -18.54 -0.70 41.07
CA ASP A 97 -19.26 0.54 40.75
C ASP A 97 -18.32 1.70 40.33
N ASN A 98 -17.00 1.48 40.37
CA ASN A 98 -16.01 2.49 40.04
C ASN A 98 -14.82 1.96 39.21
N ALA A 99 -14.61 2.58 38.04
CA ALA A 99 -13.56 2.24 37.06
C ALA A 99 -12.12 2.36 37.51
N THR A 100 -11.86 3.09 38.59
CA THR A 100 -10.50 3.41 39.03
C THR A 100 -10.16 2.87 40.41
N SER A 101 -11.15 2.63 41.27
CA SER A 101 -10.91 2.11 42.62
C SER A 101 -11.21 0.63 42.76
N ASP A 102 -12.18 0.11 42.01
CA ASP A 102 -12.60 -1.27 42.17
C ASP A 102 -11.76 -2.19 41.32
N THR A 103 -11.54 -3.39 41.85
CA THR A 103 -10.75 -4.43 41.21
C THR A 103 -11.54 -5.72 41.14
N ILE A 104 -11.48 -6.35 39.96
CA ILE A 104 -11.99 -7.68 39.70
C ILE A 104 -10.77 -8.57 39.46
N THR A 105 -10.49 -9.44 40.42
CA THR A 105 -9.31 -10.31 40.42
C THR A 105 -9.73 -11.74 40.12
N LEU A 106 -9.22 -12.30 39.03
CA LEU A 106 -9.43 -13.71 38.67
C LEU A 106 -8.32 -14.55 39.27
N GLY A 107 -8.64 -15.41 40.24
CA GLY A 107 -7.68 -16.35 40.82
C GLY A 107 -7.64 -17.71 40.14
N ASN A 108 -8.47 -17.94 39.12
CA ASN A 108 -8.43 -19.10 38.25
C ASN A 108 -8.93 -18.74 36.85
N GLY A 109 -8.71 -19.63 35.88
CA GLY A 109 -9.41 -19.56 34.59
C GLY A 109 -10.94 -19.56 34.80
N THR A 110 -11.59 -18.47 34.39
CA THR A 110 -12.98 -18.19 34.76
C THR A 110 -13.88 -18.11 33.53
N THR A 111 -15.05 -18.75 33.58
CA THR A 111 -16.12 -18.59 32.61
C THR A 111 -17.33 -17.90 33.23
N LEU A 112 -17.74 -16.76 32.68
CA LEU A 112 -18.96 -16.06 33.07
C LEU A 112 -20.00 -16.22 31.97
N THR A 113 -21.20 -16.66 32.33
CA THR A 113 -22.29 -16.93 31.37
C THR A 113 -23.58 -16.23 31.78
N THR A 114 -24.24 -15.58 30.83
CA THR A 114 -25.61 -15.06 30.96
C THR A 114 -26.52 -15.67 29.89
N THR A 115 -27.83 -15.42 29.97
CA THR A 115 -28.77 -15.73 28.88
C THR A 115 -29.19 -14.42 28.19
N ASN A 116 -28.50 -14.04 27.12
CA ASN A 116 -28.78 -12.82 26.35
C ASN A 116 -28.81 -11.54 27.21
N SER A 117 -27.94 -11.46 28.22
CA SER A 117 -27.88 -10.33 29.14
C SER A 117 -26.44 -9.83 29.30
N GLN A 118 -26.28 -8.55 29.60
CA GLN A 118 -24.97 -7.91 29.66
C GLN A 118 -24.12 -8.45 30.83
N ILE A 119 -22.81 -8.53 30.61
CA ILE A 119 -21.80 -8.59 31.68
C ILE A 119 -21.05 -7.26 31.70
N THR A 120 -21.07 -6.57 32.83
CA THR A 120 -20.40 -5.27 32.99
C THR A 120 -19.30 -5.37 34.03
N PHE A 121 -18.09 -5.00 33.62
CA PHE A 121 -16.97 -4.77 34.52
C PHE A 121 -16.79 -3.27 34.71
N ASN A 122 -17.30 -2.77 35.82
CA ASN A 122 -17.13 -1.37 36.15
C ASN A 122 -15.72 -1.07 36.60
N GLY A 123 -15.04 -1.99 37.31
CA GLY A 123 -13.67 -1.82 37.83
C GLY A 123 -12.56 -2.46 36.98
N ILE A 124 -11.32 -2.37 37.46
CA ILE A 124 -10.12 -2.90 36.82
C ILE A 124 -10.11 -4.43 36.86
N VAL A 125 -9.95 -5.10 35.72
CA VAL A 125 -9.92 -6.57 35.64
C VAL A 125 -8.48 -7.08 35.56
N ASN A 126 -8.07 -7.97 36.44
CA ASN A 126 -6.70 -8.53 36.53
C ASN A 126 -6.73 -10.03 36.88
N SER A 127 -5.64 -10.77 36.60
CA SER A 127 -5.42 -12.13 37.17
C SER A 127 -5.08 -12.08 38.66
N GLU A 128 -4.76 -13.19 39.34
CA GLU A 128 -4.23 -13.30 40.73
C GLU A 128 -2.71 -13.62 40.79
N GLY A 129 -1.98 -13.07 41.77
CA GLY A 129 -0.51 -13.12 41.87
C GLY A 129 0.30 -12.83 40.59
N LEU A 130 1.04 -13.83 40.13
CA LEU A 130 1.84 -13.80 38.89
C LEU A 130 1.22 -14.67 37.79
N GLU A 131 -0.06 -15.03 37.94
CA GLU A 131 -0.78 -15.88 37.00
C GLU A 131 -1.27 -15.09 35.80
N THR A 132 -1.61 -15.82 34.74
CA THR A 132 -2.22 -15.31 33.51
C THR A 132 -3.53 -16.06 33.26
N ASN A 133 -4.54 -15.75 34.09
CA ASN A 133 -5.80 -16.48 34.11
C ASN A 133 -6.66 -16.13 32.91
N ASN A 134 -7.23 -17.15 32.27
CA ASN A 134 -8.13 -16.97 31.13
C ASN A 134 -9.50 -16.45 31.57
N LEU A 135 -10.14 -15.67 30.72
CA LEU A 135 -11.48 -15.16 30.92
C LEU A 135 -12.35 -15.49 29.71
N THR A 136 -13.37 -16.33 29.91
CA THR A 136 -14.38 -16.64 28.90
C THR A 136 -15.70 -15.99 29.27
N LEU A 137 -16.30 -15.26 28.33
CA LEU A 137 -17.49 -14.46 28.54
C LEU A 137 -18.54 -14.84 27.50
N SER A 138 -19.63 -15.46 27.97
CA SER A 138 -20.71 -15.90 27.11
C SER A 138 -22.01 -15.16 27.44
N VAL A 139 -22.40 -14.24 26.56
CA VAL A 139 -23.53 -13.32 26.78
C VAL A 139 -24.66 -13.49 25.76
N GLY A 140 -24.63 -14.56 24.96
CA GLY A 140 -25.59 -14.79 23.88
C GLY A 140 -25.61 -13.64 22.88
N THR A 141 -26.79 -13.03 22.68
CA THR A 141 -26.97 -11.87 21.78
C THR A 141 -26.70 -10.51 22.43
N SER A 142 -26.25 -10.47 23.69
CA SER A 142 -25.93 -9.22 24.39
C SER A 142 -24.44 -8.91 24.26
N GLU A 143 -23.94 -8.00 25.11
CA GLU A 143 -22.57 -7.51 25.08
C GLU A 143 -21.84 -7.73 26.41
N VAL A 144 -20.53 -7.66 26.32
CA VAL A 144 -19.64 -7.47 27.47
C VAL A 144 -19.19 -6.02 27.44
N GLU A 145 -19.33 -5.33 28.56
CA GLU A 145 -18.90 -3.95 28.74
C GLU A 145 -17.71 -3.87 29.71
N PHE A 146 -16.60 -3.26 29.27
CA PHE A 146 -15.44 -2.96 30.11
C PHE A 146 -15.29 -1.45 30.32
N ASN A 147 -15.72 -0.98 31.49
CA ASN A 147 -15.57 0.41 31.90
C ASN A 147 -14.26 0.67 32.66
N GLY A 148 -13.69 -0.38 33.27
CA GLY A 148 -12.36 -0.35 33.89
C GLY A 148 -11.29 -1.00 33.02
N ALA A 149 -10.02 -0.62 33.24
CA ALA A 149 -8.89 -1.16 32.48
C ALA A 149 -8.73 -2.67 32.68
N VAL A 150 -8.30 -3.38 31.64
CA VAL A 150 -8.10 -4.84 31.67
C VAL A 150 -6.61 -5.18 31.56
N GLY A 151 -6.09 -5.97 32.50
CA GLY A 151 -4.72 -6.48 32.49
C GLY A 151 -3.63 -5.44 32.76
N GLY A 152 -3.98 -4.27 33.29
CA GLY A 152 -3.01 -3.17 33.52
C GLY A 152 -2.01 -3.48 34.62
N SER A 153 -2.48 -3.89 35.80
CA SER A 153 -1.59 -4.21 36.93
C SER A 153 -1.01 -5.61 36.80
N ARG A 154 -1.81 -6.56 36.31
CA ARG A 154 -1.48 -7.99 36.27
C ARG A 154 -2.13 -8.63 35.05
N THR A 155 -1.32 -9.21 34.18
CA THR A 155 -1.70 -9.68 32.83
C THR A 155 -2.84 -10.71 32.86
N LEU A 156 -3.77 -10.59 31.93
CA LEU A 156 -4.79 -11.62 31.69
C LEU A 156 -4.24 -12.71 30.75
N GLY A 157 -4.79 -13.92 30.88
CA GLY A 157 -4.63 -14.98 29.90
C GLY A 157 -5.34 -14.65 28.59
N SER A 158 -5.89 -15.68 27.93
CA SER A 158 -6.78 -15.49 26.78
C SER A 158 -8.11 -14.90 27.24
N ILE A 159 -8.60 -13.89 26.52
CA ILE A 159 -9.94 -13.33 26.69
C ILE A 159 -10.79 -13.78 25.49
N ALA A 160 -11.86 -14.53 25.75
CA ALA A 160 -12.79 -15.01 24.72
C ALA A 160 -14.20 -14.48 24.99
N ILE A 161 -14.78 -13.77 24.02
CA ILE A 161 -16.11 -13.16 24.10
C ILE A 161 -17.00 -13.73 23.00
N THR A 162 -18.06 -14.44 23.38
CA THR A 162 -18.97 -15.05 22.39
C THR A 162 -20.08 -14.10 21.90
N GLY A 163 -20.22 -12.93 22.52
CA GLY A 163 -21.19 -11.90 22.16
C GLY A 163 -20.53 -10.65 21.61
N ALA A 164 -21.22 -9.51 21.74
CA ALA A 164 -20.65 -8.22 21.41
C ALA A 164 -19.65 -7.74 22.48
N LEU A 165 -18.74 -6.85 22.09
CA LEU A 165 -17.82 -6.15 22.98
C LEU A 165 -18.13 -4.65 22.93
N ASP A 166 -18.33 -4.03 24.09
CA ASP A 166 -18.24 -2.59 24.31
C ASP A 166 -17.00 -2.29 25.17
N LEU A 167 -15.98 -1.67 24.55
CA LEU A 167 -14.69 -1.40 25.17
C LEU A 167 -14.51 0.08 25.50
N ASN A 168 -14.99 0.50 26.67
CA ASN A 168 -14.86 1.88 27.16
C ASN A 168 -13.47 2.17 27.77
N ALA A 169 -12.78 1.17 28.30
CA ALA A 169 -11.43 1.28 28.85
C ALA A 169 -10.46 0.27 28.22
N ALA A 170 -9.16 0.59 28.23
CA ALA A 170 -8.17 -0.16 27.47
C ALA A 170 -7.95 -1.59 27.99
N ILE A 171 -7.82 -2.54 27.07
CA ILE A 171 -7.12 -3.80 27.34
C ILE A 171 -5.63 -3.49 27.23
N THR A 172 -4.96 -3.44 28.38
CA THR A 172 -3.57 -3.02 28.49
C THR A 172 -2.61 -4.21 28.33
N ASN A 173 -3.00 -5.40 28.79
CA ASN A 173 -2.19 -6.60 28.64
C ASN A 173 -3.04 -7.88 28.78
N ALA A 174 -3.23 -8.60 27.69
CA ALA A 174 -3.79 -9.94 27.69
C ALA A 174 -2.99 -10.87 26.77
N SER A 175 -3.08 -12.18 26.97
CA SER A 175 -2.36 -13.13 26.12
C SER A 175 -2.96 -13.20 24.71
N SER A 176 -4.27 -13.06 24.58
CA SER A 176 -4.98 -12.96 23.30
C SER A 176 -6.38 -12.40 23.51
N LEU A 177 -7.02 -11.94 22.43
CA LEU A 177 -8.42 -11.52 22.43
C LEU A 177 -9.16 -12.16 21.25
N THR A 178 -10.32 -12.74 21.51
CA THR A 178 -11.25 -13.20 20.47
C THR A 178 -12.65 -12.70 20.76
N VAL A 179 -13.27 -12.04 19.79
CA VAL A 179 -14.66 -11.56 19.85
C VAL A 179 -15.43 -12.10 18.65
N SER A 180 -16.52 -12.83 18.90
CA SER A 180 -17.34 -13.38 17.81
C SER A 180 -18.48 -12.47 17.36
N GLY A 181 -18.97 -11.56 18.23
CA GLY A 181 -19.97 -10.56 17.89
C GLY A 181 -19.37 -9.25 17.35
N VAL A 182 -20.20 -8.21 17.32
CA VAL A 182 -19.74 -6.85 16.97
C VAL A 182 -18.82 -6.30 18.07
N SER A 183 -17.89 -5.43 17.71
CA SER A 183 -17.00 -4.76 18.67
C SER A 183 -17.10 -3.25 18.53
N ASP A 184 -17.45 -2.56 19.60
CA ASP A 184 -17.22 -1.14 19.76
C ASP A 184 -15.89 -0.93 20.49
N LEU A 185 -14.89 -0.41 19.77
CA LEU A 185 -13.57 -0.10 20.30
C LEU A 185 -13.51 1.37 20.71
N GLY A 186 -13.99 1.66 21.92
CA GLY A 186 -13.86 2.95 22.60
C GLY A 186 -12.47 3.19 23.22
N ALA A 187 -11.61 2.17 23.26
CA ALA A 187 -10.25 2.24 23.79
C ALA A 187 -9.24 1.35 23.02
N ASN A 188 -7.96 1.46 23.38
CA ASN A 188 -6.87 0.69 22.78
C ASN A 188 -6.85 -0.76 23.29
N VAL A 189 -6.28 -1.66 22.48
CA VAL A 189 -6.10 -3.08 22.83
C VAL A 189 -4.65 -3.49 22.63
N THR A 190 -4.02 -3.98 23.69
CA THR A 190 -2.67 -4.54 23.67
C THR A 190 -2.71 -5.99 24.15
N THR A 191 -2.23 -6.89 23.30
CA THR A 191 -2.06 -8.30 23.61
C THR A 191 -0.62 -8.75 23.33
N SER A 192 -0.18 -9.86 23.89
CA SER A 192 1.07 -10.50 23.43
C SER A 192 0.82 -11.36 22.19
N GLY A 193 -0.28 -12.12 22.18
CA GLY A 193 -0.71 -12.97 21.07
C GLY A 193 -1.77 -12.33 20.17
N ILE A 194 -2.51 -13.20 19.47
CA ILE A 194 -3.48 -12.84 18.41
C ILE A 194 -4.65 -12.00 18.94
N GLN A 195 -5.13 -11.10 18.09
CA GLN A 195 -6.45 -10.47 18.23
C GLN A 195 -7.35 -10.87 17.06
N THR A 196 -8.55 -11.36 17.36
CA THR A 196 -9.53 -11.76 16.34
C THR A 196 -10.87 -11.09 16.60
N TYR A 197 -11.32 -10.29 15.64
CA TYR A 197 -12.63 -9.63 15.65
C TYR A 197 -13.46 -10.21 14.50
N THR A 198 -14.35 -11.14 14.81
CA THR A 198 -15.12 -11.87 13.78
C THR A 198 -16.26 -11.02 13.22
N GLY A 199 -16.95 -10.28 14.08
CA GLY A 199 -18.03 -9.38 13.68
C GLY A 199 -17.53 -8.01 13.22
N ALA A 200 -18.47 -7.10 12.95
CA ALA A 200 -18.16 -5.73 12.58
C ALA A 200 -17.49 -4.97 13.74
N VAL A 201 -16.51 -4.14 13.42
CA VAL A 201 -15.78 -3.28 14.35
C VAL A 201 -16.12 -1.81 14.08
N THR A 202 -16.45 -1.08 15.14
CA THR A 202 -16.61 0.37 15.15
C THR A 202 -15.54 1.00 16.01
N LEU A 203 -14.89 2.06 15.53
CA LEU A 203 -13.98 2.90 16.31
C LEU A 203 -14.75 4.10 16.87
N SER A 204 -15.13 4.05 18.14
CA SER A 204 -15.85 5.14 18.85
C SER A 204 -14.91 5.99 19.69
N GLY A 205 -15.34 7.19 20.11
CA GLY A 205 -14.62 8.03 21.08
C GLY A 205 -13.34 8.72 20.58
N GLY A 206 -12.44 8.03 19.87
CA GLY A 206 -11.18 8.59 19.36
C GLY A 206 -10.38 7.64 18.46
N ASN A 207 -9.13 8.01 18.18
CA ASN A 207 -8.21 7.18 17.38
C ASN A 207 -7.77 5.95 18.16
N ARG A 208 -7.69 4.79 17.50
CA ARG A 208 -7.38 3.51 18.13
C ARG A 208 -6.00 2.99 17.75
N THR A 209 -5.34 2.41 18.74
CA THR A 209 -4.11 1.63 18.56
C THR A 209 -4.35 0.22 19.06
N LEU A 210 -4.14 -0.76 18.19
CA LEU A 210 -4.18 -2.18 18.52
C LEU A 210 -2.76 -2.73 18.37
N THR A 211 -2.27 -3.39 19.41
CA THR A 211 -0.88 -3.84 19.49
C THR A 211 -0.80 -5.32 19.83
N THR A 212 0.04 -6.06 19.12
CA THR A 212 0.44 -7.43 19.44
C THR A 212 1.97 -7.52 19.58
N THR A 213 2.49 -8.66 20.06
CA THR A 213 3.92 -8.98 19.98
C THR A 213 4.11 -10.04 18.91
N ASP A 214 4.44 -9.61 17.68
CA ASP A 214 4.68 -10.50 16.55
C ASP A 214 3.54 -11.50 16.31
N SER A 215 2.30 -11.05 16.45
CA SER A 215 1.10 -11.90 16.28
C SER A 215 0.02 -11.21 15.45
N GLN A 216 -0.80 -12.01 14.75
CA GLN A 216 -1.76 -11.48 13.79
C GLN A 216 -2.89 -10.68 14.47
N ILE A 217 -3.38 -9.65 13.76
CA ILE A 217 -4.70 -9.04 14.02
C ILE A 217 -5.60 -9.37 12.83
N THR A 218 -6.74 -10.01 13.08
CA THR A 218 -7.70 -10.37 12.04
C THR A 218 -9.02 -9.65 12.23
N PHE A 219 -9.49 -8.99 11.17
CA PHE A 219 -10.83 -8.40 11.07
C PHE A 219 -11.68 -9.22 10.10
N GLY A 220 -12.60 -10.02 10.63
CA GLY A 220 -13.57 -10.82 9.88
C GLY A 220 -14.72 -10.00 9.29
N GLY A 221 -15.16 -8.98 10.03
CA GLY A 221 -16.24 -8.08 9.63
C GLY A 221 -15.77 -6.71 9.15
N THR A 222 -16.71 -5.83 8.86
CA THR A 222 -16.39 -4.46 8.44
C THR A 222 -15.67 -3.69 9.53
N VAL A 223 -14.76 -2.79 9.18
CA VAL A 223 -14.13 -1.84 10.12
C VAL A 223 -14.54 -0.43 9.75
N ASN A 224 -15.24 0.28 10.64
CA ASN A 224 -15.72 1.63 10.40
C ASN A 224 -15.38 2.57 11.56
N SER A 225 -15.38 3.88 11.29
CA SER A 225 -15.43 4.89 12.34
C SER A 225 -16.86 5.04 12.87
N GLU A 226 -17.01 5.62 14.07
CA GLU A 226 -18.31 6.14 14.53
C GLU A 226 -18.84 7.22 13.58
N ALA A 227 -20.17 7.33 13.47
CA ALA A 227 -20.86 8.24 12.57
C ALA A 227 -20.36 9.70 12.65
N GLY A 228 -20.13 10.31 11.49
CA GLY A 228 -19.66 11.69 11.39
C GLY A 228 -18.18 11.89 11.76
N GLN A 229 -17.44 10.82 12.03
CA GLN A 229 -16.02 10.86 12.37
C GLN A 229 -15.17 10.13 11.33
N THR A 230 -13.86 10.40 11.35
CA THR A 230 -12.83 9.68 10.60
C THR A 230 -11.69 9.29 11.53
N ARG A 231 -11.96 8.36 12.46
CA ARG A 231 -10.96 7.93 13.45
C ARG A 231 -9.79 7.21 12.79
N ALA A 232 -8.57 7.56 13.20
CA ALA A 232 -7.37 6.87 12.76
C ALA A 232 -7.23 5.51 13.46
N LEU A 233 -6.61 4.55 12.77
CA LEU A 233 -6.34 3.20 13.25
C LEU A 233 -4.86 2.87 13.06
N THR A 234 -4.16 2.68 14.17
CA THR A 234 -2.78 2.18 14.20
C THR A 234 -2.77 0.72 14.61
N LEU A 235 -2.12 -0.11 13.81
CA LEU A 235 -2.02 -1.55 14.00
C LEU A 235 -0.55 -1.92 14.12
N SER A 236 -0.12 -2.22 15.35
CA SER A 236 1.27 -2.52 15.66
C SER A 236 1.45 -4.01 15.91
N VAL A 237 1.82 -4.75 14.88
CA VAL A 237 1.90 -6.23 14.92
C VAL A 237 3.32 -6.79 14.81
N GLY A 238 4.34 -5.93 14.93
CA GLY A 238 5.74 -6.31 14.81
C GLY A 238 6.04 -6.87 13.41
N SER A 239 6.59 -8.08 13.36
CA SER A 239 6.89 -8.84 12.13
C SER A 239 5.70 -9.63 11.57
N SER A 240 4.57 -9.64 12.27
CA SER A 240 3.36 -10.36 11.85
C SER A 240 2.50 -9.50 10.91
N GLU A 241 1.33 -10.02 10.61
CA GLU A 241 0.40 -9.49 9.63
C GLU A 241 -0.88 -8.90 10.27
N VAL A 242 -1.50 -7.95 9.57
CA VAL A 242 -2.89 -7.55 9.75
C VAL A 242 -3.70 -8.08 8.58
N GLU A 243 -4.75 -8.82 8.87
CA GLU A 243 -5.65 -9.41 7.87
C GLU A 243 -7.02 -8.71 7.89
N PHE A 244 -7.44 -8.17 6.74
CA PHE A 244 -8.77 -7.60 6.54
C PHE A 244 -9.62 -8.47 5.61
N ASN A 245 -10.48 -9.30 6.21
CA ASN A 245 -11.47 -10.11 5.50
C ASN A 245 -12.79 -9.35 5.24
N GLY A 246 -13.06 -8.29 6.00
CA GLY A 246 -14.21 -7.41 5.81
C GLY A 246 -13.84 -6.02 5.30
N VAL A 247 -14.81 -5.35 4.67
CA VAL A 247 -14.63 -4.01 4.08
C VAL A 247 -14.22 -2.97 5.13
N VAL A 248 -13.22 -2.16 4.82
CA VAL A 248 -12.74 -1.07 5.68
C VAL A 248 -13.23 0.27 5.17
N GLY A 249 -13.87 1.07 6.05
CA GLY A 249 -14.41 2.38 5.71
C GLY A 249 -15.64 2.31 4.80
N GLY A 250 -16.43 1.23 4.90
CA GLY A 250 -17.59 0.97 4.05
C GLY A 250 -18.75 1.94 4.30
N SER A 251 -19.27 1.96 5.53
CA SER A 251 -20.39 2.83 5.90
C SER A 251 -19.92 4.18 6.44
N VAL A 252 -18.80 4.20 7.16
CA VAL A 252 -18.18 5.40 7.70
C VAL A 252 -16.67 5.29 7.55
N GLY A 253 -16.08 6.23 6.80
CA GLY A 253 -14.66 6.22 6.48
C GLY A 253 -13.75 6.31 7.70
N LEU A 254 -12.55 5.78 7.57
CA LEU A 254 -11.51 5.90 8.58
C LEU A 254 -10.64 7.15 8.34
N GLY A 255 -9.93 7.55 9.39
CA GLY A 255 -8.79 8.45 9.28
C GLY A 255 -7.58 7.73 8.67
N ALA A 256 -6.39 8.05 9.18
CA ALA A 256 -5.18 7.38 8.72
C ALA A 256 -5.15 5.94 9.23
N ILE A 257 -4.83 5.00 8.33
CA ILE A 257 -4.55 3.60 8.68
C ILE A 257 -3.05 3.39 8.62
N ALA A 258 -2.44 3.03 9.75
CA ALA A 258 -1.01 2.76 9.85
C ALA A 258 -0.77 1.33 10.32
N ILE A 259 -0.04 0.55 9.53
CA ILE A 259 0.29 -0.86 9.80
C ILE A 259 1.81 -0.99 9.88
N THR A 260 2.34 -1.32 11.07
CA THR A 260 3.80 -1.46 11.26
C THR A 260 4.35 -2.81 10.81
N GLY A 261 3.47 -3.81 10.62
CA GLY A 261 3.82 -5.13 10.10
C GLY A 261 3.39 -5.32 8.65
N ALA A 262 2.97 -6.53 8.31
CA ALA A 262 2.49 -6.90 6.98
C ALA A 262 0.98 -6.61 6.85
N LEU A 263 0.51 -6.46 5.61
CA LEU A 263 -0.90 -6.36 5.26
C LEU A 263 -1.30 -7.57 4.42
N ASP A 264 -2.37 -8.26 4.80
CA ASP A 264 -3.18 -9.12 3.93
C ASP A 264 -4.55 -8.45 3.73
N LEU A 265 -4.84 -8.05 2.48
CA LEU A 265 -6.04 -7.33 2.13
C LEU A 265 -6.99 -8.19 1.28
N ASN A 266 -7.87 -8.94 1.93
CA ASN A 266 -8.88 -9.77 1.26
C ASN A 266 -10.16 -9.00 0.88
N ALA A 267 -10.44 -7.87 1.54
CA ALA A 267 -11.57 -7.00 1.25
C ALA A 267 -11.17 -5.54 1.11
N ALA A 268 -11.94 -4.77 0.34
CA ALA A 268 -11.55 -3.43 -0.07
C ALA A 268 -11.43 -2.45 1.11
N ILE A 269 -10.44 -1.54 1.01
CA ILE A 269 -10.46 -0.27 1.75
C ILE A 269 -11.19 0.73 0.88
N THR A 270 -12.41 1.09 1.26
CA THR A 270 -13.28 1.94 0.42
C THR A 270 -13.17 3.42 0.75
N ASN A 271 -12.82 3.77 1.98
CA ASN A 271 -12.67 5.16 2.41
C ASN A 271 -11.77 5.28 3.65
N ALA A 272 -10.53 5.69 3.43
CA ALA A 272 -9.61 6.09 4.50
C ALA A 272 -8.90 7.40 4.15
N SER A 273 -8.41 8.15 5.13
CA SER A 273 -7.64 9.36 4.83
C SER A 273 -6.28 9.03 4.23
N SER A 274 -5.64 7.94 4.64
CA SER A 274 -4.37 7.47 4.10
C SER A 274 -4.13 6.02 4.51
N LEU A 275 -3.23 5.34 3.79
CA LEU A 275 -2.73 4.02 4.16
C LEU A 275 -1.19 4.02 4.16
N SER A 276 -0.59 3.48 5.22
CA SER A 276 0.84 3.20 5.28
C SER A 276 1.09 1.79 5.81
N VAL A 277 1.89 1.00 5.09
CA VAL A 277 2.31 -0.36 5.46
C VAL A 277 3.83 -0.43 5.48
N SER A 278 4.42 -0.79 6.63
CA SER A 278 5.87 -0.76 6.81
C SER A 278 6.60 -1.97 6.25
N THR A 279 5.95 -3.13 6.14
CA THR A 279 6.57 -4.35 5.59
C THR A 279 5.84 -4.81 4.32
N THR A 280 5.65 -6.11 4.10
CA THR A 280 5.01 -6.65 2.91
C THR A 280 3.53 -6.30 2.83
N SER A 281 2.99 -6.24 1.62
CA SER A 281 1.54 -6.08 1.40
C SER A 281 1.07 -7.06 0.34
N ASP A 282 0.09 -7.89 0.68
CA ASP A 282 -0.74 -8.61 -0.28
C ASP A 282 -1.98 -7.76 -0.60
N LEU A 283 -2.09 -7.32 -1.85
CA LEU A 283 -3.24 -6.58 -2.35
C LEU A 283 -4.20 -7.54 -3.05
N GLY A 284 -5.06 -8.16 -2.24
CA GLY A 284 -6.20 -8.98 -2.67
C GLY A 284 -7.49 -8.20 -2.94
N ALA A 285 -7.49 -6.87 -2.78
CA ALA A 285 -8.64 -5.99 -3.01
C ALA A 285 -8.25 -4.56 -3.43
N ASP A 286 -9.26 -3.76 -3.80
CA ASP A 286 -9.11 -2.34 -4.13
C ASP A 286 -8.80 -1.48 -2.90
N VAL A 287 -8.06 -0.37 -3.12
CA VAL A 287 -7.74 0.61 -2.08
C VAL A 287 -8.09 2.02 -2.53
N THR A 288 -9.01 2.65 -1.81
CA THR A 288 -9.43 4.03 -2.01
C THR A 288 -9.12 4.87 -0.77
N THR A 289 -8.30 5.89 -0.96
CA THR A 289 -7.96 6.88 0.08
C THR A 289 -8.19 8.29 -0.42
N SER A 290 -8.40 9.27 0.46
CA SER A 290 -8.39 10.68 0.06
C SER A 290 -6.97 11.25 -0.03
N GLY A 291 -6.08 10.80 0.87
CA GLY A 291 -4.66 11.12 0.93
C GLY A 291 -3.76 10.03 0.34
N THR A 292 -2.54 9.93 0.87
CA THR A 292 -1.48 9.08 0.32
C THR A 292 -1.67 7.59 0.61
N GLN A 293 -1.09 6.76 -0.24
CA GLN A 293 -0.89 5.33 -0.02
C GLN A 293 0.61 5.04 -0.07
N THR A 294 1.16 4.41 0.98
CA THR A 294 2.58 4.10 1.08
C THR A 294 2.78 2.63 1.40
N TYR A 295 3.43 1.92 0.50
CA TYR A 295 3.79 0.51 0.65
C TYR A 295 5.32 0.42 0.72
N THR A 296 5.86 0.29 1.93
CA THR A 296 7.31 0.35 2.16
C THR A 296 8.02 -0.97 1.80
N GLY A 297 7.43 -2.12 2.14
CA GLY A 297 7.97 -3.42 1.76
C GLY A 297 7.49 -3.89 0.37
N ALA A 298 7.79 -5.15 0.06
CA ALA A 298 7.40 -5.75 -1.20
C ALA A 298 5.87 -5.89 -1.29
N VAL A 299 5.31 -5.58 -2.45
CA VAL A 299 3.89 -5.75 -2.74
C VAL A 299 3.68 -6.96 -3.65
N VAL A 300 2.70 -7.77 -3.28
CA VAL A 300 2.19 -8.89 -4.06
C VAL A 300 0.75 -8.57 -4.48
N LEU A 301 0.42 -8.81 -5.74
CA LEU A 301 -0.94 -8.68 -6.26
C LEU A 301 -1.57 -10.07 -6.33
N SER A 302 -2.55 -10.34 -5.48
CA SER A 302 -3.33 -11.59 -5.52
C SER A 302 -4.51 -11.51 -6.50
N ILE A 303 -4.98 -10.31 -6.79
CA ILE A 303 -6.01 -10.01 -7.81
C ILE A 303 -5.53 -8.92 -8.78
N ASN A 304 -6.46 -8.33 -9.53
CA ASN A 304 -6.24 -7.12 -10.33
C ASN A 304 -6.74 -5.87 -9.57
N PRO A 305 -5.96 -5.27 -8.64
CA PRO A 305 -6.48 -4.19 -7.81
C PRO A 305 -6.56 -2.86 -8.55
N VAL A 306 -7.53 -2.05 -8.14
CA VAL A 306 -7.66 -0.63 -8.45
C VAL A 306 -7.24 0.20 -7.25
N LEU A 307 -6.26 1.08 -7.44
CA LEU A 307 -5.81 2.02 -6.42
C LEU A 307 -6.24 3.45 -6.75
N THR A 308 -6.88 4.10 -5.79
CA THR A 308 -7.49 5.43 -5.94
C THR A 308 -7.01 6.38 -4.85
N THR A 309 -6.58 7.58 -5.25
CA THR A 309 -6.41 8.72 -4.34
C THR A 309 -7.15 9.97 -4.84
N THR A 310 -7.32 10.97 -3.98
CA THR A 310 -7.81 12.30 -4.38
C THR A 310 -6.63 13.24 -4.65
N SER A 311 -6.01 13.12 -5.82
CA SER A 311 -4.86 13.90 -6.29
C SER A 311 -3.61 13.76 -5.41
N ASN A 312 -3.46 12.61 -4.73
CA ASN A 312 -2.36 12.33 -3.83
C ASN A 312 -1.41 11.25 -4.39
N THR A 313 -0.32 11.02 -3.67
CA THR A 313 0.73 10.08 -4.09
C THR A 313 0.45 8.65 -3.63
N ILE A 314 0.71 7.70 -4.52
CA ILE A 314 0.88 6.27 -4.23
C ILE A 314 2.36 5.93 -4.40
N THR A 315 2.98 5.35 -3.36
CA THR A 315 4.41 5.00 -3.37
C THR A 315 4.60 3.52 -3.09
N PHE A 316 5.29 2.84 -4.00
CA PHE A 316 5.84 1.49 -3.81
C PHE A 316 7.35 1.61 -3.62
N SER A 317 7.82 1.38 -2.40
CA SER A 317 9.25 1.56 -2.06
C SER A 317 10.11 0.33 -2.39
N SER A 318 9.48 -0.80 -2.70
CA SER A 318 10.14 -2.07 -3.02
C SER A 318 9.52 -2.70 -4.27
N THR A 319 9.74 -4.01 -4.47
CA THR A 319 9.24 -4.75 -5.64
C THR A 319 7.72 -4.84 -5.64
N VAL A 320 7.12 -4.87 -6.84
CA VAL A 320 5.71 -5.19 -7.05
C VAL A 320 5.61 -6.36 -8.02
N ASN A 321 4.98 -7.47 -7.63
CA ASN A 321 4.86 -8.69 -8.44
C ASN A 321 3.44 -9.27 -8.34
N ALA A 322 3.05 -10.12 -9.30
CA ALA A 322 1.90 -11.00 -9.12
C ALA A 322 2.21 -12.10 -8.08
N VAL A 323 1.17 -12.65 -7.46
CA VAL A 323 1.30 -13.75 -6.48
C VAL A 323 1.83 -15.04 -7.12
N ASP A 324 1.50 -15.26 -8.39
CA ASP A 324 1.79 -16.49 -9.13
C ASP A 324 2.14 -16.17 -10.60
N ALA A 325 2.34 -17.21 -11.41
CA ALA A 325 2.69 -17.07 -12.82
C ALA A 325 1.56 -16.50 -13.70
N THR A 326 0.36 -16.30 -13.16
CA THR A 326 -0.72 -15.63 -13.87
C THR A 326 -0.57 -14.13 -13.70
N ASP A 327 -0.38 -13.44 -14.82
CA ASP A 327 -0.29 -11.98 -14.86
C ASP A 327 -1.47 -11.32 -14.12
N ARG A 328 -1.16 -10.33 -13.28
CA ARG A 328 -2.16 -9.46 -12.64
C ARG A 328 -2.07 -8.03 -13.15
N ASP A 329 -3.21 -7.43 -13.40
CA ASP A 329 -3.31 -6.02 -13.79
C ASP A 329 -3.24 -5.12 -12.56
N LEU A 330 -2.67 -3.93 -12.73
CA LEU A 330 -2.67 -2.88 -11.71
C LEU A 330 -3.22 -1.61 -12.31
N THR A 331 -4.33 -1.12 -11.77
CA THR A 331 -5.00 0.07 -12.28
C THR A 331 -4.94 1.20 -11.29
N PHE A 332 -4.53 2.39 -11.76
CA PHE A 332 -4.71 3.63 -11.02
C PHE A 332 -5.97 4.34 -11.51
N ALA A 333 -6.88 4.68 -10.61
CA ALA A 333 -8.13 5.35 -10.97
C ALA A 333 -7.92 6.84 -11.32
N THR A 334 -8.86 7.39 -12.09
CA THR A 334 -8.90 8.82 -12.41
C THR A 334 -8.94 9.68 -11.16
N GLY A 335 -8.24 10.81 -11.17
CA GLY A 335 -8.13 11.69 -10.00
C GLY A 335 -6.94 11.36 -9.11
N THR A 336 -6.27 10.22 -9.28
CA THR A 336 -5.03 9.92 -8.55
C THR A 336 -3.87 10.80 -9.05
N GLY A 337 -3.08 11.37 -8.13
CA GLY A 337 -2.04 12.36 -8.47
C GLY A 337 -0.78 11.75 -9.10
N THR A 338 0.05 11.10 -8.29
CA THR A 338 1.31 10.49 -8.73
C THR A 338 1.39 9.05 -8.24
N ALA A 339 1.84 8.12 -9.07
CA ALA A 339 2.20 6.77 -8.68
C ALA A 339 3.71 6.55 -8.90
N THR A 340 4.44 6.13 -7.88
CA THR A 340 5.90 5.97 -7.94
C THR A 340 6.31 4.56 -7.56
N PHE A 341 7.08 3.90 -8.43
CA PHE A 341 7.75 2.63 -8.19
C PHE A 341 9.25 2.87 -8.06
N THR A 342 9.79 2.70 -6.84
CA THR A 342 11.24 2.81 -6.63
C THR A 342 11.96 1.47 -6.80
N GLY A 343 11.24 0.35 -6.66
CA GLY A 343 11.74 -1.00 -6.91
C GLY A 343 11.28 -1.57 -8.26
N ALA A 344 11.77 -2.77 -8.57
CA ALA A 344 11.46 -3.46 -9.82
C ALA A 344 10.01 -4.00 -9.86
N VAL A 345 9.43 -4.06 -11.05
CA VAL A 345 8.03 -4.44 -11.27
C VAL A 345 7.93 -5.68 -12.17
N GLY A 346 7.28 -6.71 -11.65
CA GLY A 346 7.00 -7.98 -12.32
C GLY A 346 8.20 -8.95 -12.44
N THR A 347 9.35 -8.62 -11.85
CA THR A 347 10.60 -9.35 -12.10
C THR A 347 10.66 -10.75 -11.50
N THR A 348 9.81 -11.04 -10.51
CA THR A 348 9.64 -12.41 -9.98
C THR A 348 8.49 -13.11 -10.68
N ASN A 349 7.31 -12.48 -10.64
CA ASN A 349 6.11 -12.90 -11.36
C ASN A 349 5.56 -11.68 -12.08
N ASN A 350 5.30 -11.86 -13.37
CA ASN A 350 4.98 -10.77 -14.26
C ASN A 350 3.63 -10.09 -13.92
N LEU A 351 3.51 -8.81 -14.28
CA LEU A 351 2.24 -8.10 -14.28
C LEU A 351 1.64 -8.12 -15.70
N GLY A 352 0.33 -8.04 -15.80
CA GLY A 352 -0.37 -7.88 -17.07
C GLY A 352 -0.26 -6.43 -17.56
N THR A 353 -1.34 -5.69 -17.38
CA THR A 353 -1.44 -4.27 -17.73
C THR A 353 -1.28 -3.39 -16.50
N ILE A 354 -0.35 -2.43 -16.57
CA ILE A 354 -0.31 -1.30 -15.64
C ILE A 354 -1.03 -0.13 -16.30
N THR A 355 -2.14 0.32 -15.72
CA THR A 355 -2.96 1.41 -16.27
C THR A 355 -2.70 2.71 -15.53
N ASN A 356 -2.09 3.68 -16.21
CA ASN A 356 -1.93 5.05 -15.73
C ASN A 356 -3.19 5.87 -16.03
N ALA A 357 -3.67 6.65 -15.07
CA ALA A 357 -4.85 7.49 -15.24
C ALA A 357 -4.58 8.77 -16.04
N SER A 358 -5.65 9.36 -16.59
CA SER A 358 -5.57 10.71 -17.17
C SER A 358 -5.22 11.74 -16.10
N GLY A 359 -4.27 12.63 -16.40
CA GLY A 359 -3.79 13.65 -15.47
C GLY A 359 -2.82 13.14 -14.39
N GLN A 360 -2.53 11.84 -14.35
CA GLN A 360 -1.58 11.24 -13.42
C GLN A 360 -0.15 11.23 -14.00
N GLN A 361 0.85 11.34 -13.11
CA GLN A 361 2.22 10.94 -13.40
C GLN A 361 2.50 9.54 -12.82
N LEU A 362 2.89 8.60 -13.68
CA LEU A 362 3.37 7.27 -13.32
C LEU A 362 4.89 7.24 -13.48
N THR A 363 5.61 6.99 -12.39
CA THR A 363 7.08 7.01 -12.34
C THR A 363 7.66 5.62 -12.06
N PHE A 364 8.62 5.19 -12.87
CA PHE A 364 9.42 4.00 -12.64
C PHE A 364 10.90 4.37 -12.47
N SER A 365 11.53 3.87 -11.42
CA SER A 365 12.97 4.03 -11.15
C SER A 365 13.79 2.75 -11.31
N ASP A 366 13.14 1.62 -11.61
CA ASP A 366 13.79 0.33 -11.85
C ASP A 366 13.16 -0.42 -13.04
N ALA A 367 13.58 -1.66 -13.26
CA ALA A 367 13.14 -2.51 -14.36
C ALA A 367 11.65 -2.84 -14.25
N VAL A 368 10.99 -2.90 -15.41
CA VAL A 368 9.57 -3.22 -15.54
C VAL A 368 9.40 -4.34 -16.54
N THR A 369 8.72 -5.40 -16.15
CA THR A 369 8.50 -6.58 -17.00
C THR A 369 7.05 -6.77 -17.41
N ALA A 370 6.12 -5.94 -16.89
CA ALA A 370 4.70 -6.00 -17.20
C ALA A 370 4.43 -6.14 -18.70
N THR A 371 3.39 -6.85 -19.09
CA THR A 371 3.04 -7.07 -20.50
C THR A 371 2.75 -5.74 -21.23
N THR A 372 1.97 -4.84 -20.60
CA THR A 372 1.62 -3.54 -21.18
C THR A 372 1.61 -2.43 -20.12
N ILE A 373 2.08 -1.24 -20.47
CA ILE A 373 1.82 0.00 -19.75
C ILE A 373 0.81 0.80 -20.60
N ALA A 374 -0.44 0.86 -20.14
CA ALA A 374 -1.48 1.67 -20.74
C ALA A 374 -1.39 3.09 -20.16
N ASN A 375 -0.68 3.97 -20.87
CA ASN A 375 -0.42 5.33 -20.40
C ASN A 375 -1.54 6.28 -20.86
N ASN A 376 -2.24 6.92 -19.93
CA ASN A 376 -3.21 7.99 -20.23
C ASN A 376 -2.79 9.37 -19.68
N GLY A 377 -1.61 9.47 -19.07
CA GLY A 377 -1.06 10.69 -18.48
C GLY A 377 0.41 10.89 -18.84
N ILE A 378 1.23 11.15 -17.82
CA ILE A 378 2.68 11.23 -17.94
C ILE A 378 3.29 9.91 -17.46
N LEU A 379 4.10 9.28 -18.29
CA LEU A 379 4.93 8.14 -17.92
C LEU A 379 6.38 8.61 -17.81
N LEU A 380 6.96 8.56 -16.62
CA LEU A 380 8.31 9.01 -16.33
C LEU A 380 9.20 7.83 -15.97
N PHE A 381 10.26 7.61 -16.74
CA PHE A 381 11.37 6.75 -16.36
C PHE A 381 12.46 7.63 -15.73
N ASN A 382 12.68 7.44 -14.43
CA ASN A 382 13.58 8.25 -13.63
C ASN A 382 14.59 7.37 -12.88
N ALA A 383 15.70 7.04 -13.54
CA ALA A 383 16.72 6.13 -13.00
C ALA A 383 18.14 6.67 -13.22
N THR A 384 19.07 6.22 -12.38
CA THR A 384 20.49 6.61 -12.42
C THR A 384 21.39 5.65 -13.20
N SER A 385 20.87 4.48 -13.54
CA SER A 385 21.62 3.37 -14.14
C SER A 385 20.81 2.72 -15.25
N ASN A 386 21.45 1.81 -15.99
CA ASN A 386 20.77 1.11 -17.07
C ASN A 386 19.59 0.30 -16.54
N LYS A 387 18.41 0.48 -17.13
CA LYS A 387 17.19 -0.28 -16.80
C LYS A 387 16.54 -0.80 -18.06
N THR A 388 15.81 -1.90 -17.91
CA THR A 388 15.05 -2.51 -19.01
C THR A 388 13.57 -2.45 -18.69
N VAL A 389 12.80 -2.00 -19.66
CA VAL A 389 11.35 -1.99 -19.67
C VAL A 389 10.92 -2.90 -20.81
N SER A 390 10.42 -4.09 -20.48
CA SER A 390 9.99 -5.08 -21.46
C SER A 390 8.59 -4.79 -22.03
N SER A 391 7.82 -3.94 -21.35
CA SER A 391 6.44 -3.65 -21.66
C SER A 391 6.23 -3.01 -23.02
N ASN A 392 5.11 -3.35 -23.67
CA ASN A 392 4.53 -2.47 -24.68
C ASN A 392 4.01 -1.21 -24.00
N ILE A 393 4.20 -0.04 -24.62
CA ILE A 393 3.64 1.22 -24.12
C ILE A 393 2.56 1.66 -25.08
N THR A 394 1.31 1.66 -24.60
CA THR A 394 0.15 2.09 -25.36
C THR A 394 -0.36 3.43 -24.85
N LYS A 395 -0.99 4.21 -25.73
CA LYS A 395 -1.66 5.45 -25.37
C LYS A 395 -3.18 5.33 -25.52
N THR A 396 -3.92 6.02 -24.66
CA THR A 396 -5.23 6.57 -25.01
C THR A 396 -5.21 8.08 -24.78
N GLY A 397 -5.66 8.87 -25.77
CA GLY A 397 -5.61 10.34 -25.69
C GLY A 397 -4.21 10.97 -25.89
N THR A 398 -3.99 12.15 -25.29
CA THR A 398 -2.72 12.91 -25.36
C THR A 398 -1.82 12.53 -24.19
N THR A 399 -0.71 11.86 -24.47
CA THR A 399 0.16 11.28 -23.43
C THR A 399 1.62 11.69 -23.62
N THR A 400 2.38 11.70 -22.53
CA THR A 400 3.81 12.01 -22.58
C THR A 400 4.60 10.84 -21.98
N ILE A 401 5.68 10.45 -22.66
CA ILE A 401 6.74 9.62 -22.09
C ILE A 401 7.94 10.51 -21.81
N GLN A 402 8.53 10.40 -20.63
CA GLN A 402 9.74 11.11 -20.23
C GLN A 402 10.82 10.12 -19.81
N VAL A 403 12.04 10.33 -20.28
CA VAL A 403 13.23 9.58 -19.85
C VAL A 403 14.24 10.59 -19.30
N ILE A 404 14.47 10.56 -18.00
CA ILE A 404 15.29 11.55 -17.28
C ILE A 404 16.24 10.83 -16.31
N ASN A 405 17.48 11.30 -16.23
CA ASN A 405 18.42 10.85 -15.20
C ASN A 405 18.14 11.53 -13.87
N SER A 406 17.86 10.77 -12.81
CA SER A 406 17.59 11.33 -11.48
C SER A 406 18.78 12.07 -10.88
N ALA A 407 20.02 11.69 -11.23
CA ALA A 407 21.25 12.14 -10.58
C ALA A 407 21.88 13.44 -11.12
N ASN A 408 21.25 14.15 -12.08
CA ASN A 408 21.82 15.38 -12.69
C ASN A 408 23.28 15.17 -13.12
N GLY A 409 23.46 14.21 -14.03
CA GLY A 409 24.78 13.84 -14.55
C GLY A 409 24.65 13.00 -15.83
N ALA A 410 25.69 12.21 -16.14
CA ALA A 410 25.64 11.30 -17.29
C ALA A 410 24.52 10.26 -17.12
N PRO A 411 23.64 10.06 -18.12
CA PRO A 411 22.45 9.23 -17.97
C PRO A 411 22.77 7.74 -18.12
N GLY A 412 22.14 6.91 -17.29
CA GLY A 412 21.96 5.50 -17.60
C GLY A 412 21.00 5.31 -18.78
N ILE A 413 21.13 4.19 -19.51
CA ILE A 413 20.28 3.90 -20.67
C ILE A 413 19.01 3.18 -20.21
N ILE A 414 17.85 3.75 -20.53
CA ILE A 414 16.56 3.07 -20.41
C ILE A 414 16.30 2.30 -21.70
N THR A 415 16.34 0.98 -21.63
CA THR A 415 16.03 0.10 -22.77
C THR A 415 14.54 -0.21 -22.81
N LEU A 416 13.85 0.30 -23.81
CA LEU A 416 12.44 0.10 -24.08
C LEU A 416 12.30 -1.01 -25.14
N SER A 417 11.93 -2.20 -24.69
CA SER A 417 11.95 -3.40 -25.54
C SER A 417 10.65 -3.66 -26.28
N GLY A 418 9.52 -3.24 -25.70
CA GLY A 418 8.21 -3.35 -26.35
C GLY A 418 7.93 -2.22 -27.34
N ASN A 419 6.85 -2.39 -28.11
CA ASN A 419 6.38 -1.37 -29.06
C ASN A 419 5.83 -0.15 -28.31
N ILE A 420 5.99 1.03 -28.90
CA ILE A 420 5.64 2.30 -28.26
C ILE A 420 4.67 3.09 -29.12
N THR A 421 3.61 3.56 -28.48
CA THR A 421 2.75 4.65 -28.95
C THR A 421 2.63 5.71 -27.85
N ALA A 422 2.79 6.99 -28.22
CA ALA A 422 2.71 8.11 -27.30
C ALA A 422 2.16 9.37 -28.00
N GLY A 423 1.80 10.41 -27.25
CA GLY A 423 1.61 11.75 -27.83
C GLY A 423 2.96 12.42 -28.07
N THR A 424 3.74 12.56 -27.02
CA THR A 424 5.08 13.13 -27.02
C THR A 424 6.05 12.19 -26.32
N ILE A 425 7.28 12.12 -26.81
CA ILE A 425 8.41 11.50 -26.10
C ILE A 425 9.43 12.60 -25.81
N THR A 426 9.88 12.69 -24.57
CA THR A 426 10.92 13.62 -24.15
C THR A 426 12.07 12.85 -23.51
N ILE A 427 13.28 13.07 -23.99
CA ILE A 427 14.51 12.44 -23.50
C ILE A 427 15.42 13.55 -23.00
N GLY A 428 15.61 13.60 -21.68
CA GLY A 428 16.24 14.71 -20.99
C GLY A 428 15.33 15.95 -20.87
N THR A 429 15.85 16.96 -20.18
CA THR A 429 15.26 18.27 -19.95
C THR A 429 16.39 19.31 -19.99
N THR A 430 16.04 20.59 -19.95
CA THR A 430 17.02 21.69 -19.86
C THR A 430 17.86 21.66 -18.57
N GLU A 431 17.49 20.84 -17.59
CA GLU A 431 18.25 20.65 -16.35
C GLU A 431 18.97 19.30 -16.33
N LYS A 432 18.35 18.23 -16.83
CA LYS A 432 18.81 16.85 -16.64
C LYS A 432 18.89 16.11 -17.95
N SER A 433 19.99 15.41 -18.21
CA SER A 433 20.08 14.52 -19.36
C SER A 433 19.13 13.31 -19.28
N GLY A 434 18.93 12.64 -20.40
CA GLY A 434 18.24 11.35 -20.48
C GLY A 434 18.80 10.48 -21.60
N SER A 435 18.74 9.16 -21.45
CA SER A 435 19.18 8.23 -22.50
C SER A 435 18.22 7.06 -22.64
N ALA A 436 17.77 6.82 -23.88
CA ALA A 436 16.82 5.78 -24.19
C ALA A 436 17.27 4.95 -25.40
N LEU A 437 17.13 3.62 -25.29
CA LEU A 437 17.26 2.67 -26.39
C LEU A 437 15.88 2.11 -26.72
N PHE A 438 15.41 2.33 -27.94
CA PHE A 438 14.13 1.86 -28.46
C PHE A 438 14.35 0.61 -29.33
N ASN A 439 14.12 -0.56 -28.77
CA ASN A 439 14.19 -1.84 -29.50
C ASN A 439 12.85 -2.21 -30.15
N GLY A 440 11.73 -1.73 -29.61
CA GLY A 440 10.42 -1.84 -30.23
C GLY A 440 10.16 -0.76 -31.27
N THR A 441 9.13 -0.96 -32.09
CA THR A 441 8.69 0.05 -33.06
C THR A 441 8.11 1.28 -32.33
N VAL A 442 8.50 2.48 -32.74
CA VAL A 442 7.96 3.74 -32.22
C VAL A 442 6.98 4.32 -33.23
N THR A 443 5.70 4.44 -32.90
CA THR A 443 4.67 4.90 -33.84
C THR A 443 3.67 5.88 -33.22
N GLY A 444 3.02 6.68 -34.06
CA GLY A 444 1.90 7.53 -33.65
C GLY A 444 2.28 8.66 -32.69
N VAL A 445 3.57 9.00 -32.61
CA VAL A 445 4.11 10.08 -31.78
C VAL A 445 4.13 11.37 -32.59
N ASN A 446 3.61 12.46 -32.00
CA ASN A 446 3.62 13.77 -32.63
C ASN A 446 5.03 14.34 -32.64
N ILE A 447 5.74 14.30 -31.52
CA ILE A 447 7.10 14.79 -31.46
C ILE A 447 7.95 14.00 -30.49
N ILE A 448 9.20 13.74 -30.88
CA ILE A 448 10.26 13.30 -29.97
C ILE A 448 11.17 14.50 -29.72
N ASN A 449 11.31 14.90 -28.47
CA ASN A 449 12.25 15.93 -28.05
C ASN A 449 13.45 15.26 -27.38
N VAL A 450 14.66 15.52 -27.86
CA VAL A 450 15.89 15.16 -27.18
C VAL A 450 16.55 16.45 -26.73
N VAL A 451 16.69 16.62 -25.41
CA VAL A 451 17.16 17.86 -24.79
C VAL A 451 18.35 17.56 -23.91
N GLY A 452 19.50 18.16 -24.21
CA GLY A 452 20.71 18.07 -23.37
C GLY A 452 20.51 18.78 -22.02
N GLY A 453 21.24 18.33 -21.00
CA GLY A 453 21.17 18.90 -19.65
C GLY A 453 21.85 20.28 -19.52
N ASP A 454 21.97 20.75 -18.28
CA ASP A 454 22.53 22.07 -17.96
C ASP A 454 24.06 22.08 -17.77
N ALA A 455 24.70 20.90 -17.78
CA ALA A 455 26.14 20.77 -17.62
C ALA A 455 26.83 19.97 -18.73
N SER A 456 28.14 20.20 -18.88
CA SER A 456 28.98 19.42 -19.79
C SER A 456 29.01 17.94 -19.38
N GLY A 457 28.72 17.03 -20.30
CA GLY A 457 28.63 15.59 -20.02
C GLY A 457 27.22 15.10 -19.70
N GLU A 458 26.26 16.01 -19.54
CA GLU A 458 24.83 15.69 -19.48
C GLU A 458 24.25 15.55 -20.89
N ASN A 459 24.79 14.59 -21.62
CA ASN A 459 24.42 14.33 -23.01
C ASN A 459 23.18 13.45 -23.07
N SER A 460 22.15 13.94 -23.77
CA SER A 460 20.92 13.19 -24.01
C SER A 460 20.98 12.40 -25.30
N LEU A 461 20.43 11.19 -25.27
CA LEU A 461 20.49 10.23 -26.39
C LEU A 461 19.16 9.53 -26.62
N GLY A 462 18.62 9.65 -27.83
CA GLY A 462 17.59 8.75 -28.36
C GLY A 462 18.18 7.75 -29.35
N ASN A 463 18.35 6.49 -28.96
CA ASN A 463 18.84 5.44 -29.85
C ASN A 463 17.69 4.55 -30.33
N PHE A 464 17.42 4.54 -31.63
CA PHE A 464 16.36 3.78 -32.27
C PHE A 464 16.93 2.57 -33.01
N ALA A 465 16.72 1.37 -32.46
CA ALA A 465 17.13 0.11 -33.06
C ALA A 465 16.04 -0.51 -33.97
N ASN A 466 14.89 0.14 -34.10
CA ASN A 466 13.75 -0.33 -34.88
C ASN A 466 13.07 0.80 -35.67
N THR A 467 12.03 0.46 -36.42
CA THR A 467 11.24 1.39 -37.23
C THR A 467 10.67 2.54 -36.38
N VAL A 468 10.77 3.76 -36.92
CA VAL A 468 10.31 5.01 -36.30
C VAL A 468 9.31 5.68 -37.23
N TRP A 469 8.09 5.89 -36.75
CA TRP A 469 7.03 6.57 -37.48
C TRP A 469 6.40 7.66 -36.62
N VAL A 470 6.93 8.87 -36.74
CA VAL A 470 6.56 10.04 -35.95
C VAL A 470 6.30 11.25 -36.87
N THR A 471 5.73 12.34 -36.34
CA THR A 471 5.62 13.57 -37.14
C THR A 471 6.94 14.33 -37.18
N GLY A 472 7.68 14.36 -36.06
CA GLY A 472 9.03 14.93 -36.05
C GLY A 472 9.88 14.58 -34.83
N ILE A 473 11.16 14.88 -34.94
CA ILE A 473 12.19 14.78 -33.93
C ILE A 473 12.88 16.15 -33.82
N SER A 474 12.94 16.70 -32.60
CA SER A 474 13.61 17.94 -32.27
C SER A 474 14.82 17.68 -31.37
N LEU A 475 15.96 18.26 -31.71
CA LEU A 475 17.22 18.10 -30.98
C LEU A 475 17.66 19.45 -30.40
N ASP A 476 17.76 19.55 -29.09
CA ASP A 476 18.17 20.76 -28.37
C ASP A 476 19.38 20.45 -27.48
N ASN A 477 20.54 21.01 -27.80
CA ASN A 477 21.76 20.70 -27.04
C ASN A 477 21.75 21.29 -25.63
N ASN A 478 21.08 22.43 -25.40
CA ASN A 478 21.28 23.26 -24.22
C ASN A 478 22.80 23.42 -23.88
N THR A 479 23.24 23.16 -22.64
CA THR A 479 24.68 23.11 -22.29
C THR A 479 25.31 21.75 -22.61
N GLY A 480 24.53 20.67 -22.51
CA GLY A 480 24.93 19.32 -22.90
C GLY A 480 24.93 19.12 -24.41
N THR A 481 24.59 17.90 -24.84
CA THR A 481 24.32 17.61 -26.25
C THR A 481 23.04 16.81 -26.39
N ALA A 482 22.33 16.99 -27.50
CA ALA A 482 21.21 16.15 -27.90
C ALA A 482 21.60 15.33 -29.13
N SER A 483 21.49 14.01 -28.99
CA SER A 483 21.87 13.08 -30.05
C SER A 483 20.75 12.09 -30.34
N VAL A 484 20.63 11.72 -31.62
CA VAL A 484 19.85 10.55 -32.03
C VAL A 484 20.72 9.58 -32.82
N ILE A 485 20.52 8.29 -32.56
CA ILE A 485 21.19 7.20 -33.27
C ILE A 485 20.12 6.31 -33.90
N PHE A 486 20.25 5.99 -35.17
CA PHE A 486 19.47 4.94 -35.83
C PHE A 486 20.38 3.72 -36.03
N SER A 487 20.26 2.76 -35.10
CA SER A 487 21.21 1.66 -34.94
C SER A 487 20.75 0.34 -35.56
N GLY A 488 19.45 0.17 -35.80
CA GLY A 488 18.90 -1.03 -36.44
C GLY A 488 19.19 -1.06 -37.94
N THR A 489 19.15 -2.25 -38.54
CA THR A 489 19.26 -2.43 -40.00
C THR A 489 17.89 -2.48 -40.67
N ASP A 490 17.85 -2.08 -41.94
CA ASP A 490 16.66 -2.16 -42.80
C ASP A 490 15.44 -1.48 -42.18
N LYS A 491 15.65 -0.37 -41.45
CA LYS A 491 14.58 0.36 -40.76
C LYS A 491 13.99 1.45 -41.63
N THR A 492 12.71 1.67 -41.41
CA THR A 492 11.98 2.81 -41.97
C THR A 492 11.92 3.93 -40.94
N ILE A 493 12.31 5.12 -41.36
CA ILE A 493 12.27 6.33 -40.53
C ILE A 493 11.38 7.36 -41.22
N VAL A 494 10.30 7.73 -40.53
CA VAL A 494 9.32 8.75 -40.95
C VAL A 494 9.21 9.81 -39.86
N GLY A 495 9.15 11.07 -40.27
CA GLY A 495 9.11 12.24 -39.40
C GLY A 495 10.26 13.18 -39.70
N THR A 496 10.00 14.49 -39.65
CA THR A 496 11.05 15.48 -39.86
C THR A 496 12.08 15.42 -38.74
N ILE A 497 13.35 15.75 -39.01
CA ILE A 497 14.38 15.79 -37.96
C ILE A 497 15.05 17.16 -38.01
N ASN A 498 14.95 17.94 -36.94
CA ASN A 498 15.44 19.31 -36.90
C ASN A 498 16.18 19.60 -35.59
N GLY A 499 17.09 20.57 -35.61
CA GLY A 499 17.54 21.23 -34.38
C GLY A 499 16.42 22.10 -33.79
N ALA A 500 16.39 22.33 -32.49
CA ALA A 500 15.48 23.33 -31.92
C ALA A 500 15.95 24.76 -32.27
N GLY A 501 17.26 24.94 -32.43
CA GLY A 501 17.95 26.11 -32.97
C GLY A 501 19.02 25.74 -34.01
N ALA A 502 19.66 26.76 -34.58
CA ALA A 502 20.72 26.57 -35.57
C ALA A 502 21.99 26.00 -34.92
N GLY A 503 22.52 24.90 -35.47
CA GLY A 503 23.75 24.28 -34.94
C GLY A 503 23.52 23.42 -33.70
N GLU A 504 22.28 22.99 -33.47
CA GLU A 504 21.95 22.00 -32.44
C GLU A 504 21.84 20.60 -33.02
N GLY A 505 22.01 19.58 -32.18
CA GLY A 505 21.69 18.20 -32.53
C GLY A 505 22.73 17.45 -33.35
N ILE A 506 22.96 16.19 -32.97
CA ILE A 506 23.77 15.23 -33.72
C ILE A 506 22.88 14.07 -34.16
N ILE A 507 22.91 13.75 -35.46
CA ILE A 507 22.21 12.60 -36.02
C ILE A 507 23.25 11.57 -36.47
N THR A 508 23.13 10.34 -35.98
CA THR A 508 23.98 9.22 -36.41
C THR A 508 23.14 8.10 -36.99
N VAL A 509 23.52 7.59 -38.16
CA VAL A 509 22.97 6.35 -38.73
C VAL A 509 24.07 5.30 -38.73
N SER A 510 23.96 4.31 -37.84
CA SER A 510 24.96 3.25 -37.71
C SER A 510 24.49 1.91 -38.27
N GLY A 511 23.17 1.67 -38.32
CA GLY A 511 22.62 0.48 -38.97
C GLY A 511 22.56 0.62 -40.50
N ALA A 512 22.76 -0.50 -41.20
CA ALA A 512 22.76 -0.54 -42.66
C ALA A 512 21.34 -0.55 -43.26
N ASN A 513 21.23 -0.06 -44.50
CA ASN A 513 20.02 -0.01 -45.33
C ASN A 513 18.84 0.73 -44.71
N ASN A 514 19.11 1.71 -43.84
CA ASN A 514 18.05 2.53 -43.28
C ASN A 514 17.50 3.51 -44.31
N THR A 515 16.18 3.72 -44.32
CA THR A 515 15.49 4.58 -45.28
C THR A 515 14.72 5.69 -44.57
N PHE A 516 15.04 6.94 -44.91
CA PHE A 516 14.39 8.15 -44.39
C PHE A 516 13.41 8.70 -45.43
N TYR A 517 12.15 8.90 -45.03
CA TYR A 517 11.05 9.35 -45.90
C TYR A 517 10.65 10.82 -45.68
N SER A 518 11.30 11.51 -44.76
CA SER A 518 10.96 12.88 -44.38
C SER A 518 12.20 13.75 -44.34
N THR A 519 12.00 15.07 -44.43
CA THR A 519 13.10 16.03 -44.52
C THR A 519 13.92 16.09 -43.24
N ILE A 520 15.23 16.28 -43.39
CA ILE A 520 16.15 16.60 -42.29
C ILE A 520 16.55 18.07 -42.42
N GLY A 521 16.43 18.84 -41.33
CA GLY A 521 16.91 20.22 -41.22
C GLY A 521 16.15 21.27 -42.02
N ASN A 522 14.90 21.01 -42.39
CA ASN A 522 14.07 21.94 -43.16
C ASN A 522 13.65 23.18 -42.37
N SER A 523 13.58 23.10 -41.03
CA SER A 523 13.29 24.24 -40.15
C SER A 523 14.57 24.83 -39.57
N ASN A 524 15.37 24.01 -38.88
CA ASN A 524 16.69 24.38 -38.39
C ASN A 524 17.67 23.24 -38.68
N ARG A 525 18.82 23.58 -39.24
CA ARG A 525 19.86 22.62 -39.63
C ARG A 525 20.48 21.96 -38.41
N PRO A 526 20.46 20.62 -38.31
CA PRO A 526 21.23 19.90 -37.32
C PRO A 526 22.73 20.18 -37.49
N ALA A 527 23.46 20.24 -36.38
CA ALA A 527 24.90 20.51 -36.38
C ALA A 527 25.70 19.47 -37.19
N GLN A 528 25.31 18.20 -37.06
CA GLN A 528 26.06 17.12 -37.67
C GLN A 528 25.15 15.96 -38.09
N LEU A 529 25.42 15.43 -39.28
CA LEU A 529 24.92 14.16 -39.77
C LEU A 529 26.09 13.18 -39.97
N ILE A 530 26.05 12.04 -39.28
CA ILE A 530 27.06 10.99 -39.33
C ILE A 530 26.45 9.73 -39.93
N ILE A 531 27.02 9.25 -41.04
CA ILE A 531 26.53 8.06 -41.76
C ILE A 531 27.61 6.98 -41.75
N ASN A 532 27.37 5.95 -40.93
CA ASN A 532 28.23 4.78 -40.78
C ASN A 532 27.58 3.48 -41.28
N GLY A 533 26.28 3.50 -41.56
CA GLY A 533 25.57 2.42 -42.27
C GLY A 533 24.98 2.93 -43.58
N ALA A 534 24.88 2.05 -44.59
CA ALA A 534 24.31 2.42 -45.89
C ALA A 534 22.92 3.04 -45.69
N THR A 535 22.66 4.21 -46.27
CA THR A 535 21.45 4.99 -45.98
C THR A 535 20.78 5.50 -47.25
N THR A 536 19.46 5.42 -47.31
CA THR A 536 18.64 5.99 -48.38
C THR A 536 17.85 7.19 -47.86
N PHE A 537 17.94 8.33 -48.54
CA PHE A 537 17.12 9.51 -48.29
C PHE A 537 16.14 9.72 -49.47
N ASN A 538 14.85 9.71 -49.15
CA ASN A 538 13.76 9.96 -50.11
C ASN A 538 13.20 11.39 -50.03
N ALA A 539 13.82 12.25 -49.22
CA ALA A 539 13.43 13.63 -49.00
C ALA A 539 14.68 14.49 -48.68
N ASP A 540 14.53 15.80 -48.78
CA ASP A 540 15.64 16.74 -48.68
C ASP A 540 16.37 16.67 -47.33
N VAL A 541 17.70 16.72 -47.41
CA VAL A 541 18.60 16.70 -46.25
C VAL A 541 19.37 18.01 -46.19
N GLN A 542 19.23 18.74 -45.08
CA GLN A 542 19.98 19.94 -44.75
C GLN A 542 20.71 19.74 -43.42
N THR A 543 22.02 19.94 -43.40
CA THR A 543 22.83 19.85 -42.17
C THR A 543 23.99 20.84 -42.22
N ALA A 544 24.56 21.18 -41.05
CA ALA A 544 25.74 22.02 -41.01
C ALA A 544 27.01 21.25 -41.43
N SER A 545 27.13 19.97 -41.09
CA SER A 545 28.27 19.13 -41.50
C SER A 545 27.84 17.69 -41.73
N ILE A 546 28.46 17.03 -42.71
CA ILE A 546 28.27 15.59 -42.94
C ILE A 546 29.58 14.83 -42.81
N THR A 547 29.53 13.69 -42.15
CA THR A 547 30.62 12.71 -42.09
C THR A 547 30.11 11.36 -42.56
N THR A 548 30.72 10.79 -43.59
CA THR A 548 30.28 9.50 -44.15
C THR A 548 31.42 8.49 -44.16
N THR A 549 31.13 7.28 -43.71
CA THR A 549 31.98 6.09 -43.90
C THR A 549 31.23 4.97 -44.62
N ALA A 550 29.93 5.15 -44.88
CA ALA A 550 29.08 4.25 -45.64
C ALA A 550 28.33 4.99 -46.75
N ALA A 551 27.85 4.21 -47.73
CA ALA A 551 27.23 4.76 -48.92
C ALA A 551 25.90 5.48 -48.63
N ILE A 552 25.67 6.56 -49.37
CA ILE A 552 24.40 7.30 -49.38
C ILE A 552 23.73 7.14 -50.74
N SER A 553 22.45 6.78 -50.74
CA SER A 553 21.57 6.94 -51.90
C SER A 553 20.60 8.07 -51.60
N ASN A 554 20.61 9.15 -52.39
CA ASN A 554 19.71 10.28 -52.20
C ASN A 554 18.98 10.63 -53.51
N GLY A 555 17.67 10.50 -53.51
CA GLY A 555 16.85 10.85 -54.67
C GLY A 555 16.67 12.37 -54.88
N THR A 556 16.96 13.19 -53.86
CA THR A 556 16.55 14.60 -53.80
C THR A 556 17.73 15.54 -53.45
N ILE A 557 17.51 16.61 -52.66
CA ILE A 557 18.53 17.60 -52.28
C ILE A 557 19.36 17.08 -51.10
N LEU A 558 20.69 17.29 -51.17
CA LEU A 558 21.57 17.26 -50.01
C LEU A 558 22.34 18.60 -49.96
N ASP A 559 22.12 19.34 -48.87
CA ASP A 559 22.59 20.71 -48.65
C ASP A 559 23.40 20.78 -47.36
N VAL A 560 24.70 21.05 -47.50
CA VAL A 560 25.65 21.08 -46.40
C VAL A 560 26.36 22.43 -46.34
N SER A 561 26.19 23.14 -45.22
CA SER A 561 26.66 24.53 -45.11
C SER A 561 28.11 24.67 -44.60
N GLY A 562 28.68 23.61 -44.03
CA GLY A 562 29.98 23.60 -43.36
C GLY A 562 30.89 22.44 -43.79
N ALA A 563 32.09 22.38 -43.20
CA ALA A 563 33.13 21.43 -43.59
C ALA A 563 32.65 19.98 -43.45
N SER A 564 32.96 19.16 -44.46
CA SER A 564 32.43 17.80 -44.58
C SER A 564 33.53 16.79 -44.90
N SER A 565 33.37 15.58 -44.39
CA SER A 565 34.27 14.45 -44.62
C SER A 565 33.51 13.33 -45.32
N ILE A 566 33.82 13.08 -46.58
CA ILE A 566 33.10 12.12 -47.42
C ILE A 566 34.01 10.93 -47.66
N GLY A 567 33.82 9.86 -46.88
CA GLY A 567 34.66 8.66 -46.91
C GLY A 567 34.10 7.50 -47.73
N ALA A 568 32.89 7.62 -48.27
CA ALA A 568 32.20 6.59 -49.05
C ALA A 568 31.35 7.20 -50.18
N ASP A 569 30.88 6.35 -51.10
CA ASP A 569 30.12 6.76 -52.27
C ASP A 569 28.80 7.48 -51.90
N ILE A 570 28.57 8.63 -52.54
CA ILE A 570 27.30 9.35 -52.48
C ILE A 570 26.69 9.32 -53.88
N THR A 571 25.59 8.59 -54.03
CA THR A 571 24.81 8.55 -55.27
C THR A 571 23.61 9.48 -55.11
N THR A 572 23.61 10.61 -55.82
CA THR A 572 22.51 11.58 -55.77
C THR A 572 21.92 11.83 -57.16
N SER A 573 20.59 11.91 -57.28
CA SER A 573 19.91 12.33 -58.53
C SER A 573 19.36 13.75 -58.52
N GLY A 574 19.41 14.44 -57.37
CA GLY A 574 18.97 15.83 -57.21
C GLY A 574 20.11 16.83 -56.96
N THR A 575 19.76 18.12 -56.83
CA THR A 575 20.70 19.23 -56.66
C THR A 575 21.52 19.10 -55.38
N GLN A 576 22.84 19.26 -55.49
CA GLN A 576 23.78 19.22 -54.37
C GLN A 576 24.31 20.63 -54.09
N ASN A 577 24.15 21.10 -52.85
CA ASN A 577 24.69 22.39 -52.41
C ASN A 577 25.72 22.15 -51.31
N VAL A 578 27.00 22.28 -51.63
CA VAL A 578 28.09 22.17 -50.67
C VAL A 578 28.89 23.46 -50.67
N THR A 579 28.75 24.27 -49.62
CA THR A 579 29.30 25.64 -49.59
C THR A 579 30.65 25.76 -48.86
N ALA A 580 31.22 24.64 -48.40
CA ALA A 580 32.47 24.61 -47.61
C ALA A 580 33.41 23.48 -48.05
N LEU A 581 34.63 23.47 -47.49
CA LEU A 581 35.71 22.53 -47.83
C LEU A 581 35.28 21.06 -47.65
N VAL A 582 35.43 20.26 -48.70
CA VAL A 582 35.17 18.81 -48.69
C VAL A 582 36.50 18.07 -48.64
N MET A 583 36.70 17.26 -47.61
CA MET A 583 37.80 16.28 -47.59
C MET A 583 37.30 14.96 -48.19
N VAL A 584 37.87 14.60 -49.33
CA VAL A 584 37.58 13.35 -50.06
C VAL A 584 38.86 12.50 -50.07
N PRO A 585 38.80 11.19 -49.77
CA PRO A 585 39.93 10.29 -49.95
C PRO A 585 40.43 10.30 -51.40
N PRO A 586 41.74 10.18 -51.66
CA PRO A 586 42.31 10.23 -53.01
C PRO A 586 41.68 9.24 -54.02
N ALA A 587 41.11 8.13 -53.55
CA ALA A 587 40.47 7.12 -54.37
C ALA A 587 39.09 7.51 -54.94
N LEU A 588 38.38 8.47 -54.32
CA LEU A 588 37.03 8.91 -54.75
C LEU A 588 37.08 10.10 -55.73
N ILE A 589 38.24 10.74 -55.88
CA ILE A 589 38.43 11.94 -56.73
C ILE A 589 38.25 11.61 -58.23
N ALA A 590 38.28 10.33 -58.61
CA ALA A 590 38.12 9.90 -60.01
C ALA A 590 36.65 9.81 -60.49
N THR A 591 35.66 9.99 -59.61
CA THR A 591 34.23 9.73 -59.90
C THR A 591 33.27 10.84 -59.45
N LEU A 592 33.79 11.97 -58.93
CA LEU A 592 33.01 13.15 -58.52
C LEU A 592 32.87 14.17 -59.65
#